data_AF-A0A2S5B4L1-F1
#
_entry.id   AF-A0A2S5B4L1-F1
#
_cell.length_a   1.000
_cell.length_b   1.000
_cell.length_c   1.000
_cell.angle_alpha   90.00
_cell.angle_beta   90.00
_cell.angle_gamma   90.00
#
_symmetry.space_group_name_H-M   'P 1'
#
loop_
_entity.id
_entity.type
_entity.pdbx_description
1 polymer ?
#
loop_
_entity_poly.entity_id
_entity_poly.type
_entity_poly.pdbx_seq_one_letter_code
_entity_poly.pdbx_strand_id
1 'polypeptide(L)'
;MAATDSNTALFEQTKQLLSTFTQHPFEAHRLASSVPVRDLGRLAQYHGSLGGNTENYTRWTQGATDLTGVSGVSDEGLVMDAGDRGRATEDLKLFKEHISDLKFAYLESNAKLEFVNHILNPEGYQPVVKEAIDELAAQQAQEKLELKQRKQRVGELEQLIRREAEALEAELNRKTQHAELADRLMRECEAMETEIAMLKNKRSPSERLTIDQIGATLEAQDNELVSIGQRTKQCEDEMKALKPRIKSSKINIERFSQTAKQLRREQEERDAKGVQDERAEQGCEWCGRCFFNVIMIDTTMAMYKSLLGIHNAYAVGSPATALVFEYGPPKADKGSLRRLRIELGTDGRMSGAELLDSSDDIQDLVQLYLPSQDLRSLVQEVRTRFGC
;
A
#
# COMPACT_ATOMS: atom_id res chain seq x y z
N MET A 1 -6.23 32.82 -32.56
CA MET A 1 -7.48 32.15 -32.99
C MET A 1 -7.44 31.84 -34.49
N ALA A 2 -6.49 31.03 -34.96
CA ALA A 2 -6.33 30.74 -36.40
C ALA A 2 -5.81 29.32 -36.69
N ALA A 3 -6.05 28.36 -35.77
CA ALA A 3 -5.52 27.00 -35.85
C ALA A 3 -6.61 25.91 -35.95
N THR A 4 -7.89 26.29 -35.98
CA THR A 4 -9.03 25.34 -36.01
C THR A 4 -9.44 24.93 -37.43
N ASP A 5 -9.02 25.68 -38.45
CA ASP A 5 -9.54 25.50 -39.82
C ASP A 5 -8.80 24.42 -40.62
N SER A 6 -7.61 23.99 -40.17
CA SER A 6 -6.82 22.94 -40.83
C SER A 6 -7.37 21.53 -40.55
N ASN A 7 -7.89 21.30 -39.34
CA ASN A 7 -8.39 19.98 -38.96
C ASN A 7 -9.78 19.69 -39.55
N THR A 8 -10.60 20.72 -39.73
CA THR A 8 -11.90 20.60 -40.40
C THR A 8 -11.74 20.33 -41.89
N ALA A 9 -10.76 20.95 -42.56
CA ALA A 9 -10.45 20.70 -43.96
C ALA A 9 -9.97 19.27 -44.23
N LEU A 10 -9.11 18.72 -43.37
CA LEU A 10 -8.67 17.32 -43.46
C LEU A 10 -9.82 16.34 -43.21
N PHE A 11 -10.70 16.65 -42.27
CA PHE A 11 -11.87 15.81 -41.98
C PHE A 11 -12.85 15.77 -43.17
N GLU A 12 -13.11 16.93 -43.80
CA GLU A 12 -13.95 16.99 -45.00
C GLU A 12 -13.33 16.28 -46.20
N GLN A 13 -12.02 16.41 -46.40
CA GLN A 13 -11.31 15.72 -47.48
C GLN A 13 -11.34 14.19 -47.29
N THR A 14 -11.20 13.72 -46.05
CA THR A 14 -11.27 12.28 -45.72
C THR A 14 -12.69 11.75 -45.91
N LYS A 15 -13.71 12.53 -45.53
CA LYS A 15 -15.13 12.20 -45.75
C LYS A 15 -15.48 12.16 -47.23
N GLN A 16 -14.96 13.08 -48.04
CA GLN A 16 -15.11 13.05 -49.49
C GLN A 16 -14.49 11.79 -50.10
N LEU A 17 -13.25 11.45 -49.72
CA LEU A 17 -12.57 10.24 -50.20
C LEU A 17 -13.34 8.95 -49.87
N LEU A 18 -13.86 8.83 -48.65
CA LEU A 18 -14.72 7.71 -48.23
C LEU A 18 -16.05 7.66 -49.00
N SER A 19 -16.62 8.82 -49.36
CA SER A 19 -17.83 8.87 -50.18
C SER A 19 -17.59 8.43 -51.63
N THR A 20 -16.44 8.79 -52.23
CA THR A 20 -16.04 8.28 -53.55
C THR A 20 -15.74 6.78 -53.53
N PHE A 21 -15.20 6.26 -52.43
CA PHE A 21 -14.91 4.84 -52.29
C PHE A 21 -16.19 4.00 -52.17
N THR A 22 -17.22 4.53 -51.51
CA THR A 22 -18.54 3.87 -51.39
C THR A 22 -19.38 3.97 -52.67
N GLN A 23 -19.14 4.97 -53.52
CA GLN A 23 -19.82 5.13 -54.82
C GLN A 23 -19.26 4.25 -55.94
N HIS A 24 -18.10 3.61 -55.74
CA HIS A 24 -17.58 2.57 -56.63
C HIS A 24 -17.73 1.20 -55.97
N PRO A 25 -18.93 0.59 -55.96
CA PRO A 25 -19.04 -0.82 -55.64
C PRO A 25 -18.17 -1.57 -56.64
N PHE A 26 -17.21 -2.35 -56.16
CA PHE A 26 -16.37 -3.21 -56.99
C PHE A 26 -17.26 -3.95 -58.00
N GLU A 27 -17.16 -3.63 -59.29
CA GLU A 27 -17.88 -4.31 -60.38
C GLU A 27 -17.41 -5.76 -60.59
N ALA A 28 -16.90 -6.42 -59.54
CA ALA A 28 -16.49 -7.82 -59.57
C ALA A 28 -17.66 -8.75 -59.95
N HIS A 29 -18.90 -8.40 -59.60
CA HIS A 29 -20.09 -9.16 -60.00
C HIS A 29 -20.36 -9.16 -61.51
N ARG A 30 -19.89 -8.15 -62.25
CA ARG A 30 -20.09 -8.06 -63.70
C ARG A 30 -19.11 -8.92 -64.50
N LEU A 31 -17.92 -9.17 -63.94
CA LEU A 31 -16.92 -10.09 -64.51
C LEU A 31 -17.29 -11.57 -64.29
N ALA A 32 -18.04 -11.88 -63.23
CA ALA A 32 -18.44 -13.25 -62.92
C ALA A 32 -19.54 -13.79 -63.86
N SER A 33 -20.40 -12.94 -64.42
CA SER A 33 -21.53 -13.37 -65.28
C SER A 33 -21.18 -13.52 -66.76
N SER A 34 -20.03 -13.01 -67.22
CA SER A 34 -19.64 -13.02 -68.63
C SER A 34 -18.77 -14.21 -69.06
N VAL A 35 -18.38 -15.10 -68.13
CA VAL A 35 -17.54 -16.25 -68.43
C VAL A 35 -18.37 -17.54 -68.30
N PRO A 36 -18.78 -18.19 -69.40
CA PRO A 36 -19.42 -19.49 -69.33
C PRO A 36 -18.38 -20.51 -68.83
N VAL A 37 -18.52 -20.92 -67.57
CA VAL A 37 -17.71 -21.97 -66.96
C VAL A 37 -18.02 -23.28 -67.69
N ARG A 38 -17.09 -23.75 -68.52
CA ARG A 38 -17.17 -25.07 -69.16
C ARG A 38 -17.05 -26.15 -68.09
N ASP A 39 -17.94 -27.12 -68.17
CA ASP A 39 -18.07 -28.34 -67.36
C ASP A 39 -16.74 -28.85 -66.77
N LEU A 40 -16.55 -28.62 -65.47
CA LEU A 40 -15.38 -29.04 -64.68
C LEU A 40 -15.35 -30.56 -64.40
N GLY A 41 -16.38 -31.30 -64.81
CA GLY A 41 -16.48 -32.76 -64.62
C GLY A 41 -15.38 -33.58 -65.32
N ARG A 42 -14.67 -33.02 -66.31
CA ARG A 42 -13.61 -33.74 -67.05
C ARG A 42 -12.19 -33.57 -66.48
N LEU A 43 -11.94 -32.59 -65.61
CA LEU A 43 -10.61 -32.41 -64.99
C LEU A 43 -10.38 -33.35 -63.79
N ALA A 44 -11.45 -33.90 -63.20
CA ALA A 44 -11.36 -34.85 -62.09
C ALA A 44 -10.84 -36.26 -62.50
N GLN A 45 -10.72 -36.56 -63.79
CA GLN A 45 -10.29 -37.89 -64.26
C GLN A 45 -8.78 -38.06 -64.47
N TYR A 46 -7.98 -36.98 -64.42
CA TYR A 46 -6.54 -37.06 -64.72
C TYR A 46 -5.61 -37.09 -63.51
N HIS A 47 -6.12 -36.87 -62.29
CA HIS A 47 -5.35 -37.06 -61.06
C HIS A 47 -6.02 -38.13 -60.19
N GLY A 48 -5.52 -39.35 -60.32
CA GLY A 48 -5.97 -40.49 -59.54
C GLY A 48 -5.72 -40.31 -58.04
N SER A 49 -6.74 -40.68 -57.27
CA SER A 49 -6.64 -41.19 -55.90
C SER A 49 -5.91 -40.32 -54.88
N LEU A 50 -6.60 -39.30 -54.35
CA LEU A 50 -6.57 -38.97 -52.92
C LEU A 50 -7.94 -38.35 -52.59
N GLY A 51 -8.69 -39.03 -51.73
CA GLY A 51 -10.05 -38.64 -51.35
C GLY A 51 -10.10 -37.36 -50.53
N GLY A 52 -11.19 -36.61 -50.71
CA GLY A 52 -11.65 -35.56 -49.81
C GLY A 52 -10.97 -34.20 -49.99
N ASN A 53 -11.48 -33.37 -50.92
CA ASN A 53 -11.51 -31.90 -50.80
C ASN A 53 -12.14 -31.24 -52.03
N THR A 54 -13.42 -31.56 -52.31
CA THR A 54 -14.21 -30.81 -53.30
C THR A 54 -14.91 -29.58 -52.71
N GLU A 55 -14.85 -29.37 -51.39
CA GLU A 55 -15.52 -28.24 -50.72
C GLU A 55 -14.78 -26.90 -50.85
N ASN A 56 -13.48 -26.91 -51.18
CA ASN A 56 -12.68 -25.67 -51.25
C ASN A 56 -12.73 -24.97 -52.62
N TYR A 57 -13.06 -25.68 -53.71
CA TYR A 57 -13.02 -25.12 -55.06
C TYR A 57 -14.27 -24.33 -55.45
N THR A 58 -15.38 -24.46 -54.73
CA THR A 58 -16.65 -23.75 -54.99
C THR A 58 -17.02 -22.74 -53.90
N ARG A 59 -16.23 -22.61 -52.83
CA ARG A 59 -16.57 -21.73 -51.70
C ARG A 59 -16.42 -20.23 -52.02
N TRP A 60 -15.51 -19.86 -52.91
CA TRP A 60 -15.31 -18.47 -53.34
C TRP A 60 -16.46 -17.91 -54.19
N THR A 61 -17.32 -18.77 -54.77
CA THR A 61 -18.56 -18.34 -55.44
C THR A 61 -19.77 -18.31 -54.51
N GLN A 62 -19.65 -18.86 -53.30
CA GLN A 62 -20.71 -18.93 -52.29
C GLN A 62 -20.29 -18.19 -51.02
N GLY A 63 -20.53 -16.87 -51.00
CA GLY A 63 -20.59 -16.08 -49.76
C GLY A 63 -19.37 -15.21 -49.46
N ALA A 64 -19.22 -14.11 -50.19
CA ALA A 64 -18.40 -12.97 -49.75
C ALA A 64 -19.10 -12.10 -48.68
N THR A 65 -20.35 -12.43 -48.31
CA THR A 65 -21.20 -11.66 -47.39
C THR A 65 -20.95 -11.95 -45.92
N ASP A 66 -20.14 -12.94 -45.56
CA ASP A 66 -19.98 -13.42 -44.17
C ASP A 66 -18.58 -13.17 -43.57
N LEU A 67 -17.83 -12.21 -44.12
CA LEU A 67 -16.54 -11.77 -43.55
C LEU A 67 -16.67 -10.63 -42.54
N THR A 68 -17.89 -10.12 -42.31
CA THR A 68 -18.17 -9.10 -41.32
C THR A 68 -19.09 -9.68 -40.25
N GLY A 69 -18.50 -10.24 -39.20
CA GLY A 69 -19.26 -10.52 -37.98
C GLY A 69 -19.79 -9.19 -37.41
N VAL A 70 -21.09 -8.96 -37.54
CA VAL A 70 -21.77 -7.91 -36.79
C VAL A 70 -21.78 -8.34 -35.33
N SER A 71 -20.70 -8.01 -34.61
CA SER A 71 -20.73 -7.99 -33.15
C SER A 71 -21.75 -6.92 -32.75
N GLY A 72 -22.88 -7.36 -32.23
CA GLY A 72 -23.96 -6.47 -31.83
C GLY A 72 -23.47 -5.40 -30.86
N VAL A 73 -23.89 -4.17 -31.16
CA VAL A 73 -23.97 -3.05 -30.21
C VAL A 73 -22.62 -2.53 -29.71
N SER A 74 -21.81 -1.98 -30.61
CA SER A 74 -20.93 -0.82 -30.35
C SER A 74 -20.48 -0.23 -31.68
N ASP A 75 -20.64 1.08 -31.85
CA ASP A 75 -20.33 1.86 -33.06
C ASP A 75 -18.81 2.06 -33.25
N GLU A 76 -18.00 1.11 -32.78
CA GLU A 76 -16.54 1.14 -32.78
C GLU A 76 -16.00 0.00 -33.62
N GLY A 77 -15.71 0.31 -34.87
CA GLY A 77 -14.67 -0.35 -35.65
C GLY A 77 -15.03 -1.71 -36.24
N LEU A 78 -14.91 -1.79 -37.57
CA LEU A 78 -14.68 -3.03 -38.32
C LEU A 78 -13.35 -3.66 -37.85
N VAL A 79 -13.34 -4.31 -36.69
CA VAL A 79 -12.17 -5.04 -36.21
C VAL A 79 -12.32 -6.49 -36.66
N MET A 80 -11.63 -6.85 -37.75
CA MET A 80 -11.45 -8.26 -38.11
C MET A 80 -10.70 -8.98 -36.99
N ASP A 81 -11.29 -10.06 -36.46
CA ASP A 81 -10.64 -10.93 -35.49
C ASP A 81 -9.31 -11.45 -36.05
N ALA A 82 -8.33 -11.71 -35.19
CA ALA A 82 -7.01 -12.22 -35.58
C ALA A 82 -7.13 -13.56 -36.35
N GLY A 83 -8.12 -14.39 -35.99
CA GLY A 83 -8.44 -15.62 -36.72
C GLY A 83 -9.06 -15.39 -38.10
N ASP A 84 -9.88 -14.35 -38.26
CA ASP A 84 -10.48 -13.98 -39.55
C ASP A 84 -9.44 -13.33 -40.48
N ARG A 85 -8.50 -12.56 -39.92
CA ARG A 85 -7.37 -11.99 -40.66
C ARG A 85 -6.48 -13.08 -41.26
N GLY A 86 -6.19 -14.14 -40.48
CA GLY A 86 -5.44 -15.29 -40.99
C GLY A 86 -6.15 -15.98 -42.16
N ARG A 87 -7.45 -16.20 -42.04
CA ARG A 87 -8.29 -16.80 -43.10
C ARG A 87 -8.32 -15.95 -44.37
N ALA A 88 -8.53 -14.64 -44.24
CA ALA A 88 -8.53 -13.72 -45.38
C ALA A 88 -7.18 -13.73 -46.14
N THR A 89 -6.05 -13.88 -45.42
CA THR A 89 -4.74 -13.98 -46.09
C THR A 89 -4.55 -15.29 -46.86
N GLU A 90 -5.12 -16.40 -46.37
CA GLU A 90 -5.08 -17.69 -47.05
C GLU A 90 -5.96 -17.68 -48.31
N ASP A 91 -7.17 -17.14 -48.21
CA ASP A 91 -8.10 -16.99 -49.34
C ASP A 91 -7.51 -16.11 -50.45
N LEU A 92 -6.86 -14.99 -50.09
CA LEU A 92 -6.16 -14.13 -51.05
C LEU A 92 -5.02 -14.86 -51.77
N LYS A 93 -4.35 -15.77 -51.09
CA LYS A 93 -3.27 -16.58 -51.69
C LYS A 93 -3.85 -17.57 -52.70
N LEU A 94 -4.90 -18.30 -52.33
CA LEU A 94 -5.60 -19.23 -53.23
C LEU A 94 -6.18 -18.52 -54.45
N PHE A 95 -6.79 -17.35 -54.26
CA PHE A 95 -7.30 -16.53 -55.36
C PHE A 95 -6.19 -16.11 -56.32
N LYS A 96 -5.04 -15.67 -55.80
CA LYS A 96 -3.89 -15.30 -56.62
C LYS A 96 -3.36 -16.48 -57.46
N GLU A 97 -3.29 -17.67 -56.87
CA GLU A 97 -2.90 -18.90 -57.56
C GLU A 97 -3.89 -19.22 -58.69
N HIS A 98 -5.19 -19.19 -58.41
CA HIS A 98 -6.22 -19.45 -59.42
C HIS A 98 -6.21 -18.45 -60.59
N ILE A 99 -6.04 -17.16 -60.30
CA ILE A 99 -5.94 -16.13 -61.35
C ILE A 99 -4.68 -16.33 -62.19
N SER A 100 -3.57 -16.79 -61.59
CA SER A 100 -2.37 -17.10 -62.36
C SER A 100 -2.59 -18.28 -63.31
N ASP A 101 -3.23 -19.35 -62.85
CA ASP A 101 -3.58 -20.50 -63.69
C ASP A 101 -4.54 -20.12 -64.81
N LEU A 102 -5.55 -19.30 -64.50
CA LEU A 102 -6.50 -18.80 -65.49
C LEU A 102 -5.80 -17.94 -66.56
N LYS A 103 -4.85 -17.11 -66.14
CA LYS A 103 -4.03 -16.32 -67.07
C LYS A 103 -3.21 -17.21 -67.99
N PHE A 104 -2.59 -18.27 -67.47
CA PHE A 104 -1.84 -19.24 -68.28
C PHE A 104 -2.75 -19.98 -69.26
N ALA A 105 -3.91 -20.48 -68.80
CA ALA A 105 -4.88 -21.15 -69.66
C ALA A 105 -5.42 -20.22 -70.76
N TYR A 106 -5.69 -18.95 -70.42
CA TYR A 106 -6.11 -17.95 -71.40
C TYR A 106 -5.01 -17.66 -72.43
N LEU A 107 -3.77 -17.46 -72.00
CA LEU A 107 -2.64 -17.23 -72.91
C LEU A 107 -2.40 -18.44 -73.82
N GLU A 108 -2.49 -19.65 -73.29
CA GLU A 108 -2.38 -20.89 -74.07
C GLU A 108 -3.51 -21.02 -75.08
N SER A 109 -4.76 -20.74 -74.66
CA SER A 109 -5.91 -20.74 -75.56
C SER A 109 -5.78 -19.68 -76.65
N ASN A 110 -5.32 -18.48 -76.30
CA ASN A 110 -5.14 -17.40 -77.25
C ASN A 110 -4.01 -17.70 -78.24
N ALA A 111 -2.89 -18.26 -77.77
CA ALA A 111 -1.79 -18.71 -78.64
C ALA A 111 -2.25 -19.80 -79.61
N LYS A 112 -3.09 -20.74 -79.16
CA LYS A 112 -3.71 -21.77 -80.04
C LYS A 112 -4.65 -21.13 -81.05
N LEU A 113 -5.45 -20.15 -80.65
CA LEU A 113 -6.41 -19.47 -81.52
C LEU A 113 -5.69 -18.63 -82.58
N GLU A 114 -4.66 -17.87 -82.20
CA GLU A 114 -3.76 -17.17 -83.11
C GLU A 114 -3.07 -18.14 -84.07
N PHE A 115 -2.57 -19.28 -83.59
CA PHE A 115 -1.96 -20.30 -84.45
C PHE A 115 -2.95 -20.88 -85.48
N VAL A 116 -4.20 -21.16 -85.06
CA VAL A 116 -5.25 -21.65 -85.95
C VAL A 116 -5.65 -20.59 -86.96
N ASN A 117 -5.85 -19.34 -86.54
CA ASN A 117 -6.11 -18.21 -87.43
C ASN A 117 -4.96 -18.02 -88.43
N HIS A 118 -3.73 -18.20 -87.99
CA HIS A 118 -2.55 -18.09 -88.83
C HIS A 118 -2.46 -19.19 -89.90
N ILE A 119 -2.91 -20.42 -89.60
CA ILE A 119 -3.02 -21.51 -90.58
C ILE A 119 -4.18 -21.29 -91.56
N LEU A 120 -5.29 -20.74 -91.07
CA LEU A 120 -6.52 -20.55 -91.85
C LEU A 120 -6.54 -19.27 -92.69
N ASN A 121 -5.62 -18.33 -92.48
CA ASN A 121 -5.53 -17.10 -93.25
C ASN A 121 -5.05 -17.38 -94.69
N PRO A 122 -5.87 -17.09 -95.72
CA PRO A 122 -5.57 -17.43 -97.11
C PRO A 122 -4.46 -16.57 -97.73
N GLU A 123 -4.02 -15.49 -97.08
CA GLU A 123 -2.97 -14.58 -97.56
C GLU A 123 -1.53 -14.98 -97.14
N GLY A 124 -1.36 -16.06 -96.36
CA GLY A 124 -0.05 -16.52 -95.90
C GLY A 124 0.55 -15.66 -94.77
N TYR A 125 1.72 -16.06 -94.27
CA TYR A 125 2.42 -15.42 -93.15
C TYR A 125 2.64 -13.91 -93.43
N GLN A 126 1.93 -13.04 -92.72
CA GLN A 126 2.26 -11.61 -92.68
C GLN A 126 3.36 -11.40 -91.63
N PRO A 127 4.62 -11.15 -92.04
CA PRO A 127 5.68 -10.83 -91.10
C PRO A 127 5.31 -9.54 -90.37
N VAL A 128 5.30 -9.59 -89.03
CA VAL A 128 5.18 -8.38 -88.21
C VAL A 128 6.30 -7.44 -88.61
N VAL A 129 5.95 -6.25 -89.12
CA VAL A 129 6.92 -5.27 -89.59
C VAL A 129 7.78 -4.85 -88.42
N LYS A 130 9.12 -4.88 -88.61
CA LYS A 130 10.09 -4.58 -87.55
C LYS A 130 9.86 -3.21 -86.89
N GLU A 131 9.38 -2.24 -87.66
CA GLU A 131 9.04 -0.89 -87.20
C GLU A 131 7.92 -0.89 -86.14
N ALA A 132 6.87 -1.71 -86.31
CA ALA A 132 5.79 -1.83 -85.33
C ALA A 132 6.26 -2.48 -84.01
N ILE A 133 7.27 -3.36 -84.08
CA ILE A 133 7.89 -3.96 -82.88
C ILE A 133 8.73 -2.91 -82.13
N ASP A 134 9.47 -2.08 -82.86
CA ASP A 134 10.30 -1.03 -82.27
C ASP A 134 9.45 0.08 -81.61
N GLU A 135 8.31 0.46 -82.22
CA GLU A 135 7.34 1.40 -81.63
C GLU A 135 6.69 0.84 -80.36
N LEU A 136 6.28 -0.43 -80.39
CA LEU A 136 5.71 -1.11 -79.21
C LEU A 136 6.75 -1.22 -78.08
N ALA A 137 8.01 -1.48 -78.41
CA ALA A 137 9.10 -1.52 -77.45
C ALA A 137 9.34 -0.15 -76.79
N ALA A 138 9.26 0.94 -77.57
CA ALA A 138 9.36 2.31 -77.05
C ALA A 138 8.20 2.65 -76.10
N GLN A 139 6.96 2.31 -76.47
CA GLN A 139 5.79 2.49 -75.61
C GLN A 139 5.91 1.70 -74.30
N GLN A 140 6.30 0.43 -74.37
CA GLN A 140 6.53 -0.39 -73.18
C GLN A 140 7.64 0.17 -72.29
N ALA A 141 8.68 0.78 -72.87
CA ALA A 141 9.74 1.42 -72.09
C ALA A 141 9.23 2.65 -71.34
N GLN A 142 8.40 3.48 -71.99
CA GLN A 142 7.76 4.63 -71.37
C GLN A 142 6.80 4.21 -70.24
N GLU A 143 5.91 3.25 -70.50
CA GLU A 143 4.97 2.74 -69.50
C GLU A 143 5.69 2.10 -68.30
N LYS A 144 6.80 1.39 -68.53
CA LYS A 144 7.65 0.86 -67.44
C LYS A 144 8.26 1.97 -66.59
N LEU A 145 8.68 3.06 -67.22
CA LEU A 145 9.24 4.22 -66.51
C LEU A 145 8.18 4.93 -65.67
N GLU A 146 6.99 5.14 -66.22
CA GLU A 146 5.84 5.69 -65.49
C GLU A 146 5.42 4.78 -64.34
N LEU A 147 5.35 3.46 -64.56
CA LEU A 147 5.03 2.50 -63.50
C LEU A 147 6.08 2.53 -62.39
N LYS A 148 7.37 2.69 -62.72
CA LYS A 148 8.44 2.81 -61.73
C LYS A 148 8.29 4.08 -60.89
N GLN A 149 7.97 5.21 -61.51
CA GLN A 149 7.71 6.47 -60.80
C GLN A 149 6.48 6.36 -59.89
N ARG A 150 5.39 5.76 -60.38
CA ARG A 150 4.18 5.53 -59.57
C ARG A 150 4.47 4.61 -58.38
N LYS A 151 5.25 3.54 -58.58
CA LYS A 151 5.68 2.65 -57.48
C LYS A 151 6.53 3.38 -56.43
N GLN A 152 7.43 4.25 -56.85
CA GLN A 152 8.23 5.07 -55.92
C GLN A 152 7.33 5.99 -55.10
N ARG A 153 6.41 6.71 -55.76
CA ARG A 153 5.44 7.59 -55.08
C ARG A 153 4.54 6.84 -54.10
N VAL A 154 4.07 5.64 -54.45
CA VAL A 154 3.29 4.79 -53.54
C VAL A 154 4.14 4.37 -52.33
N GLY A 155 5.40 3.99 -52.54
CA GLY A 155 6.32 3.64 -51.45
C GLY A 155 6.59 4.82 -50.50
N GLU A 156 6.72 6.04 -51.03
CA GLU A 156 6.85 7.25 -50.21
C GLU A 156 5.59 7.54 -49.39
N LEU A 157 4.40 7.43 -50.00
CA LEU A 157 3.13 7.62 -49.30
C LEU A 157 2.90 6.57 -48.23
N GLU A 158 3.24 5.30 -48.50
CA GLU A 158 3.15 4.23 -47.52
C GLU A 158 4.05 4.51 -46.31
N GLN A 159 5.27 5.00 -46.53
CA GLN A 159 6.17 5.39 -45.45
C GLN A 159 5.61 6.57 -44.63
N LEU A 160 5.02 7.57 -45.29
CA LEU A 160 4.37 8.70 -44.59
C LEU A 160 3.18 8.23 -43.75
N ILE A 161 2.32 7.38 -44.31
CA ILE A 161 1.16 6.82 -43.60
C ILE A 161 1.60 6.01 -42.39
N ARG A 162 2.65 5.18 -42.52
CA ARG A 162 3.18 4.41 -41.38
C ARG A 162 3.71 5.32 -40.27
N ARG A 163 4.49 6.35 -40.62
CA ARG A 163 5.01 7.32 -39.64
C ARG A 163 3.89 8.08 -38.92
N GLU A 164 2.85 8.49 -39.65
CA GLU A 164 1.71 9.17 -39.05
C GLU A 164 0.91 8.24 -38.14
N ALA A 165 0.71 6.98 -38.55
CA ALA A 165 0.06 5.97 -37.71
C ALA A 165 0.84 5.73 -36.41
N GLU A 166 2.17 5.58 -36.47
CA GLU A 166 3.03 5.44 -35.29
C GLU A 166 2.96 6.68 -34.37
N ALA A 167 2.92 7.88 -34.95
CA ALA A 167 2.79 9.12 -34.18
C ALA A 167 1.42 9.22 -33.48
N LEU A 168 0.34 8.84 -34.16
CA LEU A 168 -1.01 8.81 -33.60
C LEU A 168 -1.15 7.76 -32.49
N GLU A 169 -0.57 6.57 -32.66
CA GLU A 169 -0.54 5.54 -31.61
C GLU A 169 0.22 6.03 -30.38
N ALA A 170 1.36 6.69 -30.56
CA ALA A 170 2.12 7.28 -29.45
C ALA A 170 1.33 8.39 -28.73
N GLU A 171 0.62 9.24 -29.47
CA GLU A 171 -0.24 10.29 -28.88
C GLU A 171 -1.42 9.68 -28.12
N LEU A 172 -2.08 8.67 -28.69
CA LEU A 172 -3.18 7.95 -28.05
C LEU A 172 -2.71 7.33 -26.73
N ASN A 173 -1.60 6.60 -26.75
CA ASN A 173 -1.02 5.99 -25.56
C ASN A 173 -0.72 7.03 -24.47
N ARG A 174 -0.18 8.19 -24.85
CA ARG A 174 0.07 9.30 -23.92
C ARG A 174 -1.23 9.84 -23.32
N LYS A 175 -2.28 10.03 -24.12
CA LYS A 175 -3.59 10.49 -23.63
C LYS A 175 -4.23 9.48 -22.69
N THR A 176 -4.15 8.19 -23.01
CA THR A 176 -4.65 7.11 -22.14
C THR A 176 -3.93 7.12 -20.78
N GLN A 177 -2.60 7.25 -20.76
CA GLN A 177 -1.84 7.37 -19.52
C GLN A 177 -2.24 8.59 -18.68
N HIS A 178 -2.49 9.73 -19.32
CA HIS A 178 -2.98 10.93 -18.61
C HIS A 178 -4.40 10.74 -18.06
N ALA A 179 -5.28 10.07 -18.81
CA ALA A 179 -6.62 9.75 -18.33
C ALA A 179 -6.57 8.81 -17.11
N GLU A 180 -5.75 7.76 -17.15
CA GLU A 180 -5.55 6.85 -16.01
C GLU A 180 -4.95 7.56 -14.78
N LEU A 181 -4.06 8.53 -14.99
CA LEU A 181 -3.52 9.35 -13.92
C LEU A 181 -4.60 10.26 -13.33
N ALA A 182 -5.40 10.92 -14.17
CA ALA A 182 -6.52 11.76 -13.74
C ALA A 182 -7.54 10.94 -12.93
N ASP A 183 -7.92 9.75 -13.39
CA ASP A 183 -8.82 8.85 -12.68
C ASP A 183 -8.29 8.44 -11.30
N ARG A 184 -6.99 8.18 -11.20
CA ARG A 184 -6.36 7.89 -9.89
C ARG A 184 -6.44 9.08 -8.96
N LEU A 185 -6.10 10.28 -9.45
CA LEU A 185 -6.15 11.50 -8.66
C LEU A 185 -7.58 11.84 -8.22
N MET A 186 -8.59 11.62 -9.07
CA MET A 186 -9.99 11.80 -8.69
C MET A 186 -10.39 10.88 -7.54
N ARG A 187 -10.04 9.58 -7.60
CA ARG A 187 -10.31 8.64 -6.51
C ARG A 187 -9.60 9.03 -5.21
N GLU A 188 -8.37 9.55 -5.29
CA GLU A 188 -7.66 10.06 -4.12
C GLU A 188 -8.35 11.30 -3.53
N CYS A 189 -8.84 12.21 -4.38
CA CYS A 189 -9.63 13.37 -3.92
C CYS A 189 -10.93 12.95 -3.24
N GLU A 190 -11.68 12.02 -3.84
CA GLU A 190 -12.89 11.45 -3.24
C GLU A 190 -12.59 10.79 -1.88
N ALA A 191 -11.49 10.02 -1.78
CA ALA A 191 -11.06 9.43 -0.53
C ALA A 191 -10.74 10.50 0.54
N MET A 192 -10.00 11.55 0.18
CA MET A 192 -9.73 12.67 1.09
C MET A 192 -11.00 13.40 1.52
N GLU A 193 -11.96 13.62 0.60
CA GLU A 193 -13.23 14.26 0.91
C GLU A 193 -14.07 13.44 1.89
N THR A 194 -14.12 12.11 1.69
CA THR A 194 -14.81 11.21 2.63
C THR A 194 -14.13 11.19 4.00
N GLU A 195 -12.79 11.22 4.06
CA GLU A 195 -12.05 11.32 5.31
C GLU A 195 -12.34 12.64 6.03
N ILE A 196 -12.33 13.77 5.31
CA ILE A 196 -12.70 15.08 5.85
C ILE A 196 -14.13 15.06 6.39
N ALA A 197 -15.07 14.45 5.65
CA ALA A 197 -16.45 14.30 6.10
C ALA A 197 -16.55 13.44 7.37
N MET A 198 -15.80 12.33 7.45
CA MET A 198 -15.70 11.51 8.66
C MET A 198 -15.11 12.28 9.84
N LEU A 199 -14.02 13.04 9.64
CA LEU A 199 -13.42 13.87 10.68
C LEU A 199 -14.38 14.96 11.16
N LYS A 200 -15.13 15.58 10.23
CA LYS A 200 -16.20 16.53 10.55
C LYS A 200 -17.32 15.88 11.36
N ASN A 201 -17.69 14.63 11.08
CA ASN A 201 -18.75 13.93 11.81
C ASN A 201 -18.30 13.38 13.17
N LYS A 202 -17.02 12.97 13.31
CA LYS A 202 -16.47 12.45 14.56
C LYS A 202 -16.30 13.51 15.65
N ARG A 203 -16.14 14.79 15.30
CA ARG A 203 -16.02 15.90 16.25
C ARG A 203 -17.25 16.78 16.18
N SER A 204 -17.93 16.96 17.32
CA SER A 204 -19.02 17.94 17.40
C SER A 204 -18.48 19.34 17.04
N PRO A 205 -19.29 20.24 16.43
CA PRO A 205 -18.84 21.60 16.11
C PRO A 205 -18.26 22.36 17.30
N SER A 206 -18.70 22.04 18.51
CA SER A 206 -18.20 22.55 19.79
C SER A 206 -16.81 22.05 20.20
N GLU A 207 -16.34 20.92 19.66
CA GLU A 207 -15.02 20.33 19.91
C GLU A 207 -14.00 20.67 18.80
N ARG A 208 -14.42 21.41 17.78
CA ARG A 208 -13.52 21.84 16.71
C ARG A 208 -12.73 23.05 17.19
N LEU A 209 -11.46 22.83 17.50
CA LEU A 209 -10.54 23.90 17.82
C LEU A 209 -10.43 24.85 16.61
N THR A 210 -10.57 26.16 16.87
CA THR A 210 -10.25 27.17 15.85
C THR A 210 -8.74 27.18 15.59
N ILE A 211 -8.31 27.72 14.44
CA ILE A 211 -6.88 27.82 14.10
C ILE A 211 -6.10 28.52 15.23
N ASP A 212 -6.69 29.57 15.81
CA ASP A 212 -6.11 30.31 16.93
C ASP A 212 -5.99 29.46 18.20
N GLN A 213 -7.00 28.64 18.51
CA GLN A 213 -6.96 27.72 19.65
C GLN A 213 -5.91 26.62 19.46
N ILE A 214 -5.74 26.12 18.23
CA ILE A 214 -4.67 25.17 17.88
C ILE A 214 -3.31 25.83 18.07
N GLY A 215 -3.13 27.06 17.58
CA GLY A 215 -1.90 27.85 17.77
C GLY A 215 -1.57 28.02 19.25
N ALA A 216 -2.54 28.46 20.06
CA ALA A 216 -2.37 28.62 21.51
C ALA A 216 -2.03 27.30 22.22
N THR A 217 -2.62 26.19 21.78
CA THR A 217 -2.34 24.86 22.36
C THR A 217 -0.93 24.38 22.00
N LEU A 218 -0.50 24.60 20.76
CA LEU A 218 0.86 24.27 20.32
C LEU A 218 1.91 25.09 21.07
N GLU A 219 1.68 26.39 21.24
CA GLU A 219 2.57 27.25 22.05
C GLU A 219 2.60 26.80 23.51
N ALA A 220 1.45 26.42 24.09
CA ALA A 220 1.41 25.87 25.45
C ALA A 220 2.21 24.57 25.57
N GLN A 221 2.09 23.67 24.60
CA GLN A 221 2.84 22.42 24.54
C GLN A 221 4.34 22.65 24.35
N ASP A 222 4.73 23.62 23.51
CA ASP A 222 6.15 23.96 23.30
C ASP A 222 6.77 24.52 24.59
N ASN A 223 6.05 25.39 25.30
CA ASN A 223 6.47 25.87 26.62
C ASN A 223 6.56 24.76 27.66
N GLU A 224 5.64 23.79 27.64
CA GLU A 224 5.69 22.62 28.51
C GLU A 224 6.91 21.74 28.21
N LEU A 225 7.22 21.50 26.93
CA LEU A 225 8.41 20.76 26.51
C LEU A 225 9.70 21.46 26.94
N VAL A 226 9.77 22.79 26.83
CA VAL A 226 10.91 23.57 27.32
C VAL A 226 11.04 23.42 28.84
N SER A 227 9.94 23.51 29.58
CA SER A 227 9.93 23.32 31.04
C SER A 227 10.38 21.92 31.45
N ILE A 228 9.89 20.87 30.77
CA ILE A 228 10.31 19.49 30.99
C ILE A 228 11.81 19.35 30.69
N GLY A 229 12.29 19.90 29.58
CA GLY A 229 13.72 19.89 29.23
C GLY A 229 14.61 20.55 30.27
N GLN A 230 14.18 21.67 30.84
CA GLN A 230 14.89 22.34 31.94
C GLN A 230 14.93 21.47 33.20
N ARG A 231 13.80 20.84 33.57
CA ARG A 231 13.73 19.93 34.73
C ARG A 231 14.61 18.70 34.54
N THR A 232 14.62 18.12 33.35
CA THR A 232 15.49 16.98 33.02
C THR A 232 16.96 17.36 33.16
N LYS A 233 17.35 18.51 32.63
CA LYS A 233 18.72 19.02 32.77
C LYS A 233 19.10 19.26 34.24
N GLN A 234 18.20 19.84 35.02
CA GLN A 234 18.41 20.02 36.45
C GLN A 234 18.61 18.68 37.18
N CYS A 235 17.76 17.68 36.92
CA CYS A 235 17.93 16.34 37.49
C CYS A 235 19.25 15.69 37.06
N GLU A 236 19.68 15.87 35.81
CA GLU A 236 20.98 15.38 35.34
C GLU A 236 22.15 16.03 36.08
N ASP A 237 22.08 17.34 36.30
CA ASP A 237 23.11 18.09 37.01
C ASP A 237 23.15 17.73 38.50
N GLU A 238 21.99 17.55 39.14
CA GLU A 238 21.87 17.03 40.50
C GLU A 238 22.44 15.60 40.60
N MET A 239 22.16 14.74 39.62
CA MET A 239 22.72 13.38 39.56
C MET A 239 24.24 13.40 39.37
N LYS A 240 24.76 14.29 38.51
CA LYS A 240 26.21 14.51 38.34
C LYS A 240 26.86 15.00 39.63
N ALA A 241 26.19 15.85 40.41
CA ALA A 241 26.65 16.32 41.72
C ALA A 241 26.56 15.25 42.82
N LEU A 242 25.58 14.35 42.78
CA LEU A 242 25.45 13.26 43.75
C LEU A 242 26.49 12.16 43.55
N LYS A 243 26.84 11.82 42.30
CA LYS A 243 27.83 10.78 41.98
C LYS A 243 29.16 10.91 42.76
N PRO A 244 29.84 12.08 42.82
CA PRO A 244 31.07 12.23 43.60
C PRO A 244 30.82 12.14 45.11
N ARG A 245 29.66 12.61 45.62
CA ARG A 245 29.31 12.48 47.04
C ARG A 245 29.12 11.02 47.45
N ILE A 246 28.44 10.22 46.62
CA ILE A 246 28.31 8.78 46.82
C ILE A 246 29.68 8.11 46.79
N LYS A 247 30.53 8.44 45.81
CA LYS A 247 31.89 7.91 45.72
C LYS A 247 32.72 8.23 46.96
N SER A 248 32.65 9.47 47.46
CA SER A 248 33.31 9.88 48.71
C SER A 248 32.76 9.13 49.91
N SER A 249 31.43 8.98 50.02
CA SER A 249 30.80 8.25 51.11
C SER A 249 31.20 6.78 51.10
N LYS A 250 31.29 6.14 49.93
CA LYS A 250 31.76 4.77 49.77
C LYS A 250 33.20 4.60 50.26
N ILE A 251 34.10 5.52 49.89
CA ILE A 251 35.49 5.52 50.37
C ILE A 251 35.54 5.64 51.90
N ASN A 252 34.72 6.51 52.48
CA ASN A 252 34.66 6.68 53.94
C ASN A 252 34.12 5.41 54.63
N ILE A 253 33.09 4.77 54.08
CA ILE A 253 32.56 3.50 54.59
C ILE A 253 33.62 2.40 54.53
N GLU A 254 34.37 2.29 53.43
CA GLU A 254 35.47 1.32 53.31
C GLU A 254 36.57 1.58 54.33
N ARG A 255 36.95 2.85 54.56
CA ARG A 255 37.89 3.24 55.61
C ARG A 255 37.39 2.85 57.00
N PHE A 256 36.17 3.23 57.36
CA PHE A 256 35.59 2.86 58.66
C PHE A 256 35.46 1.35 58.83
N SER A 257 35.14 0.60 57.77
CA SER A 257 35.10 -0.86 57.79
C SER A 257 36.48 -1.46 58.07
N GLN A 258 37.55 -0.91 57.47
CA GLN A 258 38.92 -1.33 57.76
C GLN A 258 39.31 -1.00 59.20
N THR A 259 39.00 0.21 59.69
CA THR A 259 39.26 0.61 61.09
C THR A 259 38.50 -0.29 62.07
N ALA A 260 37.24 -0.62 61.78
CA ALA A 260 36.44 -1.54 62.60
C ALA A 260 37.02 -2.96 62.60
N LYS A 261 37.52 -3.47 61.46
CA LYS A 261 38.22 -4.76 61.40
C LYS A 261 39.52 -4.74 62.20
N GLN A 262 40.27 -3.64 62.17
CA GLN A 262 41.50 -3.49 62.94
C GLN A 262 41.21 -3.43 64.44
N LEU A 263 40.22 -2.66 64.87
CA LEU A 263 39.75 -2.61 66.25
C LEU A 263 39.25 -3.98 66.73
N ARG A 264 38.54 -4.75 65.88
CA ARG A 264 38.15 -6.12 66.21
C ARG A 264 39.34 -7.05 66.41
N ARG A 265 40.37 -6.97 65.56
CA ARG A 265 41.60 -7.75 65.74
C ARG A 265 42.35 -7.35 67.00
N GLU A 266 42.44 -6.05 67.29
CA GLU A 266 43.04 -5.56 68.55
C GLU A 266 42.24 -6.04 69.78
N GLN A 267 40.91 -6.08 69.68
CA GLN A 267 40.04 -6.60 70.73
C GLN A 267 40.23 -8.11 70.90
N GLU A 268 40.22 -8.88 69.81
CA GLU A 268 40.52 -10.33 69.83
C GLU A 268 41.91 -10.62 70.42
N GLU A 269 42.92 -9.79 70.15
CA GLU A 269 44.26 -9.90 70.76
C GLU A 269 44.27 -9.54 72.26
N ARG A 270 43.44 -8.58 72.70
CA ARG A 270 43.28 -8.25 74.13
C ARG A 270 42.53 -9.35 74.88
N ASP A 271 41.49 -9.89 74.27
CA ASP A 271 40.71 -11.00 74.81
C ASP A 271 41.58 -12.27 74.89
N ALA A 272 42.42 -12.54 73.88
CA ALA A 272 43.39 -13.63 73.90
C ALA A 272 44.51 -13.46 74.95
N LYS A 273 44.83 -12.22 75.35
CA LYS A 273 45.78 -11.91 76.43
C LYS A 273 45.13 -11.91 77.83
N GLY A 274 43.83 -12.22 77.93
CA GLY A 274 43.13 -12.42 79.20
C GLY A 274 42.95 -11.16 80.04
N VAL A 275 43.07 -9.97 79.45
CA VAL A 275 42.79 -8.70 80.15
C VAL A 275 41.30 -8.41 80.00
N GLN A 276 40.49 -9.05 80.83
CA GLN A 276 39.06 -8.76 80.93
C GLN A 276 38.83 -7.47 81.71
N ASP A 277 38.39 -6.43 81.00
CA ASP A 277 37.97 -5.16 81.61
C ASP A 277 36.43 -5.18 81.69
N GLU A 278 35.89 -5.51 82.86
CA GLU A 278 34.45 -5.70 83.13
C GLU A 278 33.58 -4.47 82.83
N ARG A 279 34.19 -3.32 82.54
CA ARG A 279 33.49 -2.06 82.22
C ARG A 279 33.01 -1.97 80.77
N ALA A 280 33.53 -2.78 79.85
CA ALA A 280 33.19 -2.71 78.42
C ALA A 280 31.97 -3.57 78.02
N GLU A 281 31.63 -4.60 78.80
CA GLU A 281 30.49 -5.49 78.49
C GLU A 281 29.12 -4.81 78.65
N GLN A 282 28.96 -3.90 79.63
CA GLN A 282 27.68 -3.20 79.83
C GLN A 282 27.36 -2.17 78.74
N GLY A 283 28.34 -1.72 77.94
CA GLY A 283 28.11 -0.79 76.84
C GLY A 283 27.73 -1.45 75.51
N CYS A 284 28.13 -2.71 75.30
CA CYS A 284 27.97 -3.41 74.02
C CYS A 284 26.68 -4.24 73.90
N GLU A 285 26.01 -4.56 75.00
CA GLU A 285 24.74 -5.29 74.97
C GLU A 285 23.59 -4.46 74.39
N TRP A 286 23.63 -3.14 74.58
CA TRP A 286 22.64 -2.22 74.02
C TRP A 286 22.77 -2.04 72.50
N CYS A 287 24.00 -2.10 71.97
CA CYS A 287 24.24 -1.86 70.55
C CYS A 287 23.96 -3.11 69.68
N GLY A 288 24.19 -4.32 70.19
CA GLY A 288 23.96 -5.56 69.43
C GLY A 288 22.49 -5.97 69.30
N ARG A 289 21.67 -5.78 70.35
CA ARG A 289 20.27 -6.22 70.36
C ARG A 289 19.31 -5.23 69.71
N CYS A 290 19.58 -3.93 69.80
CA CYS A 290 18.78 -2.89 69.13
C CYS A 290 18.99 -2.89 67.61
N PHE A 291 20.21 -3.17 67.12
CA PHE A 291 20.47 -3.12 65.67
C PHE A 291 19.77 -4.25 64.90
N PHE A 292 19.67 -5.46 65.48
CA PHE A 292 19.04 -6.60 64.80
C PHE A 292 17.50 -6.52 64.79
N ASN A 293 16.89 -6.03 65.88
CA ASN A 293 15.43 -5.83 65.94
C ASN A 293 14.97 -4.62 65.11
N VAL A 294 15.73 -3.53 65.08
CA VAL A 294 15.39 -2.36 64.26
C VAL A 294 15.50 -2.69 62.77
N ILE A 295 16.53 -3.43 62.33
CA ILE A 295 16.69 -3.79 60.90
C ILE A 295 15.59 -4.75 60.41
N MET A 296 15.18 -5.75 61.22
CA MET A 296 14.13 -6.70 60.81
C MET A 296 12.74 -6.07 60.82
N ILE A 297 12.45 -5.19 61.79
CA ILE A 297 11.20 -4.43 61.80
C ILE A 297 11.20 -3.44 60.65
N ASP A 298 12.30 -2.75 60.34
CA ASP A 298 12.35 -1.79 59.24
C ASP A 298 12.19 -2.43 57.86
N THR A 299 12.76 -3.63 57.62
CA THR A 299 12.60 -4.33 56.33
C THR A 299 11.20 -4.92 56.14
N THR A 300 10.62 -5.51 57.19
CA THR A 300 9.24 -6.01 57.14
C THR A 300 8.24 -4.85 57.08
N MET A 301 8.44 -3.80 57.86
CA MET A 301 7.61 -2.59 57.83
C MET A 301 7.72 -1.86 56.48
N ALA A 302 8.89 -1.82 55.84
CA ALA A 302 9.03 -1.27 54.48
C ALA A 302 8.24 -2.08 53.43
N MET A 303 8.25 -3.41 53.52
CA MET A 303 7.40 -4.25 52.67
C MET A 303 5.92 -4.01 52.95
N TYR A 304 5.50 -3.93 54.22
CA TYR A 304 4.11 -3.66 54.57
C TYR A 304 3.65 -2.26 54.14
N LYS A 305 4.51 -1.25 54.24
CA LYS A 305 4.25 0.11 53.70
C LYS A 305 4.02 0.08 52.19
N SER A 306 4.88 -0.62 51.45
CA SER A 306 4.75 -0.73 49.99
C SER A 306 3.52 -1.53 49.55
N LEU A 307 3.16 -2.60 50.27
CA LEU A 307 2.07 -3.51 49.87
C LEU A 307 0.70 -2.93 50.24
N LEU A 308 0.60 -2.28 51.40
CA LEU A 308 -0.63 -1.70 51.90
C LEU A 308 -0.84 -0.25 51.44
N GLY A 309 0.13 0.37 50.76
CA GLY A 309 0.03 1.77 50.31
C GLY A 309 -0.01 2.76 51.48
N ILE A 310 0.62 2.38 52.60
CA ILE A 310 0.70 3.18 53.81
C ILE A 310 1.93 4.07 53.71
N HIS A 311 1.72 5.38 53.66
CA HIS A 311 2.82 6.36 53.64
C HIS A 311 3.39 6.58 55.03
N ASN A 312 2.51 6.59 56.03
CA ASN A 312 2.90 6.85 57.40
C ASN A 312 2.01 6.09 58.39
N ALA A 313 2.61 5.65 59.49
CA ALA A 313 1.90 5.00 60.58
C ALA A 313 2.54 5.45 61.89
N TYR A 314 1.75 6.00 62.81
CA TYR A 314 2.24 6.46 64.10
C TYR A 314 1.20 6.25 65.19
N ALA A 315 1.70 6.04 66.41
CA ALA A 315 0.87 5.92 67.60
C ALA A 315 0.67 7.31 68.24
N VAL A 316 -0.54 7.55 68.74
CA VAL A 316 -0.95 8.79 69.42
C VAL A 316 -1.24 8.45 70.89
N GLY A 317 -0.56 9.14 71.80
CA GLY A 317 -0.71 9.01 73.26
C GLY A 317 0.46 8.31 73.96
N SER A 318 0.55 8.51 75.28
CA SER A 318 1.42 7.74 76.19
C SER A 318 0.65 7.41 77.47
N PRO A 319 0.13 6.17 77.63
CA PRO A 319 0.23 5.02 76.73
C PRO A 319 -0.50 5.26 75.38
N ALA A 320 -0.18 4.47 74.35
CA ALA A 320 -0.76 4.62 73.02
C ALA A 320 -2.28 4.37 73.05
N THR A 321 -3.06 5.44 72.88
CA THR A 321 -4.54 5.41 72.88
C THR A 321 -5.12 5.27 71.48
N ALA A 322 -4.33 5.58 70.44
CA ALA A 322 -4.76 5.40 69.05
C ALA A 322 -3.59 5.13 68.11
N LEU A 323 -3.85 4.43 67.01
CA LEU A 323 -2.95 4.26 65.87
C LEU A 323 -3.53 5.01 64.67
N VAL A 324 -2.71 5.82 64.00
CA VAL A 324 -3.12 6.56 62.81
C VAL A 324 -2.35 6.04 61.60
N PHE A 325 -3.08 5.67 60.55
CA PHE A 325 -2.54 5.22 59.28
C PHE A 325 -2.87 6.24 58.19
N GLU A 326 -1.84 6.75 57.51
CA GLU A 326 -1.98 7.61 56.34
C GLU A 326 -1.77 6.76 55.07
N TYR A 327 -2.79 6.65 54.21
CA TYR A 327 -2.72 5.87 52.97
C TYR A 327 -3.19 6.69 51.76
N GLY A 328 -2.65 6.37 50.60
CA GLY A 328 -2.94 7.05 49.33
C GLY A 328 -2.08 6.52 48.18
N PRO A 329 -2.31 7.00 46.95
CA PRO A 329 -1.53 6.58 45.79
C PRO A 329 -0.06 6.97 45.98
N PRO A 330 0.89 6.27 45.34
CA PRO A 330 2.33 6.49 45.54
C PRO A 330 2.81 7.90 45.17
N LYS A 331 1.99 8.68 44.46
CA LYS A 331 2.24 10.08 44.07
C LYS A 331 1.25 11.08 44.65
N ALA A 332 0.49 10.71 45.68
CA ALA A 332 -0.44 11.63 46.33
C ALA A 332 0.31 12.76 47.05
N ASP A 333 -0.13 14.00 46.82
CA ASP A 333 0.26 15.13 47.64
C ASP A 333 -0.27 14.94 49.07
N LYS A 334 0.40 15.55 50.06
CA LYS A 334 0.06 15.42 51.50
C LYS A 334 -1.42 15.73 51.83
N GLY A 335 -2.11 16.52 51.01
CA GLY A 335 -3.53 16.84 51.17
C GLY A 335 -4.52 15.83 50.56
N SER A 336 -4.02 14.87 49.79
CA SER A 336 -4.83 13.81 49.15
C SER A 336 -4.71 12.46 49.86
N LEU A 337 -3.99 12.42 51.00
CA LEU A 337 -3.86 11.24 51.83
C LEU A 337 -5.09 11.12 52.73
N ARG A 338 -5.59 9.89 52.86
CA ARG A 338 -6.67 9.58 53.79
C ARG A 338 -6.07 9.02 55.08
N ARG A 339 -6.63 9.41 56.21
CA ARG A 339 -6.22 8.96 57.53
C ARG A 339 -7.28 8.08 58.17
N LEU A 340 -6.88 6.87 58.53
CA LEU A 340 -7.66 5.98 59.38
C LEU A 340 -7.07 6.02 60.78
N ARG A 341 -7.88 6.39 61.77
CA ARG A 341 -7.53 6.34 63.18
C ARG A 341 -8.20 5.13 63.82
N ILE A 342 -7.41 4.29 64.46
CA ILE A 342 -7.86 3.12 65.20
C ILE A 342 -7.71 3.44 66.69
N GLU A 343 -8.80 3.38 67.42
CA GLU A 343 -8.81 3.58 68.86
C GLU A 343 -8.40 2.29 69.56
N LEU A 344 -7.51 2.43 70.54
CA LEU A 344 -7.02 1.33 71.35
C LEU A 344 -7.52 1.47 72.78
N GLY A 345 -8.10 0.39 73.31
CA GLY A 345 -8.44 0.26 74.72
C GLY A 345 -7.20 0.22 75.61
N THR A 346 -7.42 0.29 76.92
CA THR A 346 -6.34 0.21 77.93
C THR A 346 -5.58 -1.12 77.91
N ASP A 347 -6.16 -2.14 77.28
CA ASP A 347 -5.59 -3.46 77.05
C ASP A 347 -4.82 -3.57 75.73
N GLY A 348 -4.71 -2.48 74.96
CA GLY A 348 -4.06 -2.43 73.65
C GLY A 348 -4.87 -3.09 72.53
N ARG A 349 -6.13 -3.46 72.78
CA ARG A 349 -7.04 -4.00 71.77
C ARG A 349 -7.80 -2.89 71.06
N MET A 350 -8.21 -3.13 69.82
CA MET A 350 -9.05 -2.20 69.08
C MET A 350 -10.41 -2.06 69.75
N SER A 351 -10.77 -0.82 70.11
CA SER A 351 -12.10 -0.44 70.60
C SER A 351 -12.98 0.14 69.50
N GLY A 352 -12.37 0.73 68.47
CA GLY A 352 -13.07 1.32 67.33
C GLY A 352 -12.12 1.84 66.26
N ALA A 353 -12.66 2.33 65.15
CA ALA A 353 -11.90 3.07 64.16
C ALA A 353 -12.77 4.15 63.48
N GLU A 354 -12.12 5.24 63.07
CA GLU A 354 -12.74 6.39 62.42
C GLU A 354 -11.86 6.91 61.26
N LEU A 355 -12.49 7.41 60.20
CA LEU A 355 -11.80 8.15 59.14
C LEU A 355 -11.74 9.62 59.53
N LEU A 356 -10.53 10.19 59.63
CA LEU A 356 -10.37 11.59 60.06
C LEU A 356 -10.68 12.60 58.95
N ASP A 357 -10.45 12.22 57.69
CA ASP A 357 -10.53 13.15 56.55
C ASP A 357 -11.79 12.96 55.70
N SER A 358 -12.70 12.04 56.06
CA SER A 358 -13.95 11.79 55.33
C SER A 358 -15.12 11.58 56.29
N SER A 359 -16.31 12.03 55.88
CA SER A 359 -17.58 11.74 56.58
C SER A 359 -18.15 10.35 56.24
N ASP A 360 -17.39 9.54 55.51
CA ASP A 360 -17.78 8.19 55.14
C ASP A 360 -17.87 7.29 56.38
N ASP A 361 -18.99 6.57 56.51
CA ASP A 361 -19.20 5.64 57.60
C ASP A 361 -18.47 4.31 57.35
N ILE A 362 -17.66 3.89 58.34
CA ILE A 362 -16.91 2.62 58.34
C ILE A 362 -17.33 1.68 59.48
N GLN A 363 -18.41 2.01 60.21
CA GLN A 363 -18.84 1.26 61.38
C GLN A 363 -19.18 -0.20 61.06
N ASP A 364 -19.69 -0.47 59.86
CA ASP A 364 -19.97 -1.84 59.39
C ASP A 364 -18.68 -2.69 59.28
N LEU A 365 -17.61 -2.13 58.73
CA LEU A 365 -16.30 -2.79 58.67
C LEU A 365 -15.69 -2.94 60.06
N VAL A 366 -15.79 -1.90 60.90
CA VAL A 366 -15.29 -1.97 62.28
C VAL A 366 -15.99 -3.08 63.05
N GLN A 367 -17.32 -3.17 62.99
CA GLN A 367 -18.09 -4.21 63.67
C GLN A 367 -17.75 -5.62 63.15
N LEU A 368 -17.42 -5.77 61.86
CA LEU A 368 -17.01 -7.03 61.27
C LEU A 368 -15.65 -7.53 61.80
N TYR A 369 -14.69 -6.62 61.98
CA TYR A 369 -13.30 -6.96 62.37
C TYR A 369 -13.00 -6.79 63.87
N LEU A 370 -13.90 -6.17 64.64
CA LEU A 370 -13.74 -6.02 66.10
C LEU A 370 -13.62 -7.37 66.85
N PRO A 371 -14.38 -8.43 66.51
CA PRO A 371 -14.28 -9.71 67.22
C PRO A 371 -12.96 -10.44 66.95
N SER A 372 -12.42 -10.32 65.74
CA SER A 372 -11.18 -10.99 65.33
C SER A 372 -9.92 -10.20 65.66
N GLN A 373 -10.05 -8.89 65.94
CA GLN A 373 -8.94 -7.96 66.19
C GLN A 373 -7.94 -7.92 65.01
N ASP A 374 -8.42 -8.19 63.79
CA ASP A 374 -7.59 -8.19 62.58
C ASP A 374 -7.50 -6.79 61.97
N LEU A 375 -6.59 -5.98 62.50
CA LEU A 375 -6.30 -4.63 62.03
C LEU A 375 -5.86 -4.59 60.57
N ARG A 376 -5.17 -5.64 60.10
CA ARG A 376 -4.63 -5.69 58.74
C ARG A 376 -5.76 -5.81 57.73
N SER A 377 -6.68 -6.75 57.97
CA SER A 377 -7.84 -6.94 57.10
C SER A 377 -8.75 -5.72 57.10
N LEU A 378 -8.93 -5.06 58.26
CA LEU A 378 -9.68 -3.81 58.35
C LEU A 378 -9.06 -2.70 57.48
N VAL A 379 -7.74 -2.45 57.60
CA VAL A 379 -7.05 -1.42 56.79
C VAL A 379 -7.15 -1.73 55.30
N GLN A 380 -7.04 -3.00 54.92
CA GLN A 380 -7.16 -3.43 53.53
C GLN A 380 -8.57 -3.18 52.97
N GLU A 381 -9.62 -3.50 53.73
CA GLU A 381 -11.01 -3.35 53.30
C GLU A 381 -11.45 -1.87 53.26
N VAL A 382 -10.98 -1.07 54.21
CA VAL A 382 -11.18 0.38 54.18
C VAL A 382 -10.51 0.97 52.94
N ARG A 383 -9.30 0.53 52.59
CA ARG A 383 -8.60 0.98 51.39
C ARG A 383 -9.33 0.57 50.11
N THR A 384 -9.80 -0.68 50.00
CA THR A 384 -10.51 -1.15 48.79
C THR A 384 -11.84 -0.42 48.61
N ARG A 385 -12.57 -0.16 49.71
CA ARG A 385 -13.87 0.51 49.66
C ARG A 385 -13.78 1.99 49.35
N PHE A 386 -12.85 2.69 49.99
CA PHE A 386 -12.71 4.15 49.86
C PHE A 386 -11.59 4.56 48.92
N GLY A 387 -11.26 3.63 48.01
CA GLY A 387 -10.26 3.70 46.96
C GLY A 387 -9.57 5.05 46.76
N CYS A 388 -8.25 4.99 46.82
CA CYS A 388 -7.44 5.69 45.85
C CYS A 388 -6.69 4.67 45.00
#